data_AF-A0A919R5H3-F1
#
_entry.id   AF-A0A919R5H3-F1
#
_cell.length_a   1.000
_cell.length_b   1.000
_cell.length_c   1.000
_cell.angle_alpha   90.00
_cell.angle_beta   90.00
_cell.angle_gamma   90.00
#
_symmetry.space_group_name_H-M   'P 1'
#
loop_
_entity.id
_entity.type
_entity.pdbx_description
1 polymer ?
#
loop_
_entity_poly.entity_id
_entity_poly.type
_entity_poly.pdbx_seq_one_letter_code
_entity_poly.pdbx_strand_id
1 'polypeptide(L)'
;MHLHCYRWTGRGADRARESERRPPHPAFPASPLPPMRTCDWLLKPRTRIDASPATVAEAVAWLTRRYRSAAESFLHPDGEARIGLDLRLHLAEEHLAGGVDVQWGIWLRGGDFITAAVICCSPNRHAPHPCPAAS
;
A
#
# COMPACT_ATOMS: atom_id res chain seq x y z
N MET A 1 4.38 -3.67 17.56
CA MET A 1 4.23 -2.86 16.35
C MET A 1 2.92 -3.26 15.69
N HIS A 2 2.05 -2.32 15.33
CA HIS A 2 0.85 -2.63 14.55
C HIS A 2 1.09 -2.32 13.07
N LEU A 3 0.63 -3.21 12.19
CA LEU A 3 0.79 -3.10 10.75
C LEU A 3 -0.55 -3.34 10.07
N HIS A 4 -0.88 -2.53 9.05
CA HIS A 4 -2.06 -2.73 8.23
C HIS A 4 -1.69 -2.70 6.75
N CYS A 5 -2.10 -3.74 6.03
CA CYS A 5 -1.92 -3.87 4.61
C CYS A 5 -3.15 -3.34 3.87
N TYR A 6 -2.91 -2.58 2.81
CA TYR A 6 -3.94 -2.04 1.94
C TYR A 6 -3.59 -2.34 0.49
N ARG A 7 -4.61 -2.62 -0.32
CA ARG A 7 -4.43 -2.79 -1.75
C ARG A 7 -5.48 -2.04 -2.53
N TRP A 8 -5.10 -1.65 -3.73
CA TRP A 8 -6.03 -1.20 -4.74
C TRP A 8 -5.58 -1.71 -6.10
N THR A 9 -6.51 -2.18 -6.92
CA THR A 9 -6.27 -2.56 -8.32
C THR A 9 -7.41 -2.01 -9.14
N GLY A 10 -7.11 -1.29 -10.21
CA GLY A 10 -8.11 -0.70 -11.08
C GLY A 10 -7.49 0.16 -12.16
N ARG A 11 -8.32 0.91 -12.89
CA ARG A 11 -7.86 1.77 -13.99
C ARG A 11 -6.94 2.84 -13.45
N GLY A 12 -5.71 2.93 -13.95
CA GLY A 12 -4.76 3.92 -13.48
C GLY A 12 -5.25 5.36 -13.66
N ALA A 13 -6.07 5.62 -14.69
CA ALA A 13 -6.75 6.90 -14.91
C ALA A 13 -7.66 7.33 -13.75
N ASP A 14 -8.23 6.40 -12.98
CA ASP A 14 -9.10 6.72 -11.85
C ASP A 14 -8.37 7.50 -10.76
N ARG A 15 -7.04 7.39 -10.68
CA ARG A 15 -6.20 8.13 -9.73
C ARG A 15 -6.14 9.63 -10.01
N ALA A 16 -6.59 10.09 -11.18
CA ALA A 16 -6.75 11.49 -11.53
C ALA A 16 -7.85 12.18 -10.69
N ARG A 17 -8.71 11.43 -10.01
CA ARG A 17 -9.65 11.92 -9.00
C ARG A 17 -8.91 12.29 -7.70
N GLU A 18 -8.01 13.25 -7.80
CA GLU A 18 -7.09 13.59 -6.71
C GLU A 18 -7.78 14.14 -5.46
N SER A 19 -8.87 14.90 -5.64
CA SER A 19 -9.63 15.46 -4.52
C SER A 19 -10.11 14.36 -3.58
N GLU A 20 -10.69 13.29 -4.13
CA GLU A 20 -11.16 12.11 -3.38
C GLU A 20 -10.04 11.35 -2.64
N ARG A 21 -8.78 11.59 -2.99
CA ARG A 21 -7.60 10.93 -2.41
C ARG A 21 -6.98 11.73 -1.27
N ARG A 22 -7.57 12.87 -0.88
CA ARG A 22 -7.12 13.75 0.20
C ARG A 22 -8.11 13.75 1.37
N PRO A 23 -7.65 13.63 2.63
CA PRO A 23 -8.54 13.56 3.80
C PRO A 23 -9.63 14.64 3.93
N PRO A 24 -9.41 15.91 3.54
CA PRO A 24 -10.45 16.95 3.63
C PRO A 24 -11.68 16.71 2.75
N HIS A 25 -11.61 15.82 1.75
CA HIS A 25 -12.72 15.56 0.85
C HIS A 25 -13.73 14.59 1.48
N PRO A 26 -15.05 14.85 1.40
CA PRO A 26 -16.07 14.03 2.07
C PRO A 26 -16.10 12.57 1.58
N ALA A 27 -15.75 12.33 0.32
CA ALA A 27 -15.69 10.96 -0.23
C ALA A 27 -14.43 10.18 0.17
N PHE A 28 -13.44 10.82 0.80
CA PHE A 28 -12.14 10.19 1.09
C PHE A 28 -12.23 8.87 1.88
N PRO A 29 -13.04 8.76 2.96
CA PRO A 29 -13.14 7.51 3.72
C PRO A 29 -13.71 6.36 2.88
N ALA A 30 -14.66 6.67 1.99
CA ALA A 30 -15.32 5.68 1.15
C ALA A 30 -14.51 5.35 -0.12
N SER A 31 -13.67 6.28 -0.61
CA SER A 31 -12.93 6.11 -1.85
C SER A 31 -12.01 4.88 -1.77
N PRO A 32 -12.07 3.95 -2.76
CA PRO A 32 -11.17 2.81 -2.80
C PRO A 32 -9.75 3.20 -3.26
N LEU A 33 -9.58 4.44 -3.75
CA LEU A 33 -8.32 4.90 -4.32
C LEU A 33 -7.23 5.03 -3.25
N PRO A 34 -5.96 4.75 -3.62
CA PRO A 34 -4.84 5.02 -2.74
C PRO A 34 -4.78 6.51 -2.39
N PRO A 35 -4.55 6.87 -1.12
CA PRO A 35 -4.46 8.26 -0.68
C PRO A 35 -3.28 9.00 -1.33
N MET A 36 -3.25 10.33 -1.20
CA MET A 36 -2.13 11.15 -1.66
C MET A 36 -0.89 10.99 -0.77
N ARG A 37 -1.07 10.81 0.55
CA ARG A 37 -0.01 10.45 1.49
C ARG A 37 -0.20 9.00 1.91
N THR A 38 0.86 8.21 1.90
CA THR A 38 0.81 6.78 2.26
C THR A 38 0.22 6.54 3.65
N CYS A 39 0.62 7.32 4.66
CA CYS A 39 0.11 7.19 6.02
C CYS A 39 -1.42 7.41 6.15
N ASP A 40 -2.03 8.17 5.23
CA ASP A 40 -3.47 8.48 5.29
C ASP A 40 -4.36 7.27 4.95
N TRP A 41 -3.77 6.12 4.58
CA TRP A 41 -4.48 4.85 4.57
C TRP A 41 -5.09 4.52 5.95
N LEU A 42 -4.46 4.94 7.05
CA LEU A 42 -4.99 4.73 8.42
C LEU A 42 -6.26 5.54 8.70
N LEU A 43 -6.51 6.60 7.93
CA LEU A 43 -7.74 7.40 8.03
C LEU A 43 -8.91 6.76 7.28
N LYS A 44 -8.68 5.70 6.51
CA LYS A 44 -9.74 4.91 5.88
C LYS A 44 -10.32 3.90 6.89
N PRO A 45 -11.61 3.54 6.76
CA PRO A 45 -12.27 2.65 7.72
C PRO A 45 -11.63 1.25 7.72
N ARG A 46 -11.81 0.52 8.82
CA ARG A 46 -11.34 -0.87 9.00
C ARG A 46 -11.65 -1.79 7.83
N THR A 47 -12.79 -1.58 7.17
CA THR A 47 -13.24 -2.36 6.01
C THR A 47 -12.34 -2.22 4.77
N ARG A 48 -11.40 -1.27 4.76
CA ARG A 48 -10.38 -1.12 3.72
C ARG A 48 -9.07 -1.86 4.02
N ILE A 49 -8.89 -2.40 5.22
CA ILE A 49 -7.72 -3.19 5.58
C ILE A 49 -7.80 -4.55 4.88
N ASP A 50 -6.80 -4.88 4.07
CA ASP A 50 -6.69 -6.18 3.38
C ASP A 50 -6.12 -7.26 4.33
N ALA A 51 -5.17 -6.88 5.19
CA ALA A 51 -4.60 -7.75 6.20
C ALA A 51 -4.00 -6.93 7.37
N SER A 52 -3.90 -7.53 8.55
CA SER A 52 -3.21 -6.95 9.71
C SER A 52 -2.16 -7.93 10.22
N PRO A 53 -0.98 -7.99 9.59
CA PRO A 53 0.08 -8.92 9.99
C PRO A 53 0.59 -8.59 11.41
N ALA A 54 0.93 -9.63 12.17
CA ALA A 54 1.48 -9.50 13.51
C ALA A 54 2.97 -9.13 13.49
N THR A 55 3.66 -9.41 12.39
CA THR A 55 5.11 -9.19 12.25
C THR A 55 5.50 -8.53 10.93
N VAL A 56 6.69 -7.93 10.88
CA VAL A 56 7.28 -7.39 9.64
C VAL A 56 7.46 -8.51 8.60
N ALA A 57 7.92 -9.68 9.02
CA ALA A 57 8.09 -10.84 8.12
C ALA A 57 6.77 -11.25 7.45
N GLU A 58 5.66 -11.28 8.19
CA GLU A 58 4.34 -11.56 7.62
C GLU A 58 3.89 -10.48 6.64
N ALA A 59 4.20 -9.21 6.91
CA ALA A 59 3.91 -8.11 6.00
C ALA A 59 4.74 -8.18 4.70
N VAL A 60 6.03 -8.52 4.80
CA VAL A 60 6.93 -8.76 3.65
C VAL A 60 6.46 -9.97 2.84
N ALA A 61 5.97 -11.02 3.51
CA ALA A 61 5.35 -12.16 2.84
C ALA A 61 4.05 -11.77 2.12
N TRP A 62 3.24 -10.88 2.70
CA TRP A 62 2.07 -10.32 2.04
C TRP A 62 2.46 -9.52 0.78
N LEU A 63 3.46 -8.64 0.86
CA LEU A 63 4.00 -7.88 -0.27
C LEU A 63 4.51 -8.82 -1.39
N THR A 64 5.25 -9.86 -1.02
CA THR A 64 5.74 -10.91 -1.93
C THR A 64 4.60 -11.54 -2.73
N ARG A 65 3.51 -11.93 -2.04
CA ARG A 65 2.33 -12.51 -2.70
C ARG A 65 1.68 -11.51 -3.66
N ARG A 66 1.53 -10.25 -3.28
CA ARG A 66 0.94 -9.21 -4.16
C ARG A 66 1.78 -8.99 -5.42
N TYR A 67 3.11 -8.91 -5.29
CA TYR A 67 4.01 -8.75 -6.43
C TYR A 67 3.92 -9.96 -7.37
N ARG A 68 4.08 -11.18 -6.85
CA ARG A 68 4.04 -12.41 -7.66
C ARG A 68 2.71 -12.59 -8.38
N SER A 69 1.58 -12.31 -7.71
CA SER A 69 0.26 -12.39 -8.34
C SER A 69 0.07 -11.37 -9.48
N ALA A 70 0.80 -10.26 -9.48
CA ALA A 70 0.71 -9.23 -10.51
C ALA A 70 1.76 -9.38 -11.62
N ALA A 71 2.79 -10.21 -11.41
CA ALA A 71 3.99 -10.26 -12.25
C ALA A 71 3.70 -10.56 -13.72
N GLU A 72 2.80 -11.51 -13.97
CA GLU A 72 2.40 -11.85 -15.33
C GLU A 72 1.75 -10.67 -16.06
N SER A 73 1.13 -9.73 -15.35
CA SER A 73 0.38 -8.60 -15.89
C SER A 73 1.17 -7.29 -15.94
N PHE A 74 2.45 -7.27 -15.53
CA PHE A 74 3.25 -6.05 -15.55
C PHE A 74 3.30 -5.43 -16.96
N LEU A 75 3.19 -4.11 -17.01
CA LEU A 75 3.33 -3.35 -18.26
C LEU A 75 4.78 -3.40 -18.78
N HIS A 76 5.75 -3.33 -17.86
CA HIS A 76 7.17 -3.34 -18.15
C HIS A 76 7.90 -4.39 -17.30
N PRO A 77 7.77 -5.69 -17.62
CA PRO A 77 8.35 -6.77 -16.82
C PRO A 77 9.87 -6.64 -16.67
N ASP A 78 10.60 -6.26 -17.72
CA ASP A 78 12.06 -6.06 -17.65
C ASP A 78 12.46 -4.89 -16.74
N GLY A 79 11.62 -3.83 -16.69
CA GLY A 79 11.81 -2.71 -15.78
C GLY A 79 11.63 -3.12 -14.33
N GLU A 80 10.59 -3.92 -14.05
CA GLU A 80 10.35 -4.48 -12.72
C GLU A 80 11.43 -5.47 -12.29
N ALA A 81 11.92 -6.31 -13.22
CA ALA A 81 13.01 -7.26 -12.97
C ALA A 81 14.35 -6.58 -12.69
N ARG A 82 14.62 -5.41 -13.31
CA ARG A 82 15.86 -4.65 -13.09
C ARG A 82 15.99 -4.11 -11.66
N ILE A 83 14.88 -3.66 -11.07
CA ILE A 83 14.83 -3.33 -9.63
C ILE A 83 14.89 -4.63 -8.83
N GLY A 84 14.11 -5.62 -9.26
CA GLY A 84 14.06 -6.94 -8.66
C GLY A 84 13.19 -6.98 -7.40
N LEU A 85 12.57 -8.13 -7.15
CA LEU A 85 11.77 -8.36 -5.95
C LEU A 85 12.64 -8.36 -4.69
N ASP A 86 13.84 -8.93 -4.75
CA ASP A 86 14.72 -9.11 -3.58
C ASP A 86 15.13 -7.76 -2.97
N LEU A 87 15.55 -6.79 -3.79
CA LEU A 87 15.87 -5.44 -3.32
C LEU A 87 14.65 -4.74 -2.71
N ARG A 88 13.47 -4.86 -3.35
CA ARG A 88 12.23 -4.28 -2.82
C ARG A 88 11.87 -4.87 -1.45
N LEU A 89 12.03 -6.17 -1.26
CA LEU A 89 11.73 -6.85 -0.01
C LEU A 89 12.73 -6.48 1.09
N HIS A 90 14.02 -6.45 0.78
CA HIS A 90 15.06 -6.02 1.71
C HIS A 90 14.79 -4.60 2.23
N LEU A 91 14.55 -3.65 1.32
CA LEU A 91 14.20 -2.28 1.70
C LEU A 91 12.87 -2.22 2.47
N ALA A 92 11.87 -3.03 2.11
CA ALA A 92 10.61 -3.05 2.84
C ALA A 92 10.79 -3.53 4.28
N GLU A 93 11.60 -4.56 4.50
CA GLU A 93 11.90 -5.07 5.84
C GLU A 93 12.58 -4.01 6.71
N GLU A 94 13.61 -3.34 6.18
CA GLU A 94 14.32 -2.26 6.89
C GLU A 94 13.40 -1.08 7.24
N HIS A 95 12.61 -0.61 6.27
CA HIS A 95 11.68 0.50 6.49
C HIS A 95 10.62 0.16 7.53
N LEU A 96 9.98 -1.01 7.41
CA LEU A 96 8.93 -1.43 8.33
C LEU A 96 9.48 -1.64 9.74
N ALA A 97 10.64 -2.28 9.90
CA ALA A 97 11.28 -2.41 11.21
C ALA A 97 11.56 -1.03 11.86
N GLY A 98 11.82 -0.02 11.03
CA GLY A 98 11.98 1.36 11.45
C GLY A 98 10.67 2.12 11.72
N GLY A 99 9.49 1.59 11.42
CA GLY A 99 8.22 2.35 11.53
C GLY A 99 7.95 3.29 10.35
N VAL A 100 8.60 3.05 9.21
CA VAL A 100 8.42 3.78 7.95
C VAL A 100 7.46 3.00 7.05
N ASP A 101 6.49 3.68 6.46
CA ASP A 101 5.47 3.05 5.61
C ASP A 101 6.07 2.58 4.28
N VAL A 102 5.56 1.48 3.74
CA VAL A 102 5.95 0.95 2.43
C VAL A 102 4.76 1.01 1.49
N GLN A 103 4.96 1.53 0.27
CA GLN A 103 3.95 1.46 -0.79
C GLN A 103 4.61 1.19 -2.14
N TRP A 104 4.12 0.17 -2.83
CA TRP A 104 4.48 -0.12 -4.21
C TRP A 104 3.32 0.24 -5.13
N GLY A 105 3.66 0.89 -6.23
CA GLY A 105 2.74 1.22 -7.30
C GLY A 105 3.29 0.70 -8.62
N ILE A 106 2.55 -0.18 -9.29
CA ILE A 106 3.03 -0.86 -10.50
C ILE A 106 1.96 -0.73 -11.60
N TRP A 107 2.39 -0.31 -12.78
CA TRP A 107 1.55 -0.30 -13.97
C TRP A 107 1.39 -1.71 -14.55
N LEU A 108 0.15 -2.07 -14.85
CA LEU A 108 -0.21 -3.32 -15.48
C LEU A 108 -0.63 -3.08 -16.94
N ARG A 109 -0.64 -4.14 -17.74
CA ARG A 109 -1.17 -4.08 -19.11
C ARG A 109 -2.65 -3.69 -19.09
N GLY A 110 -3.13 -3.12 -20.20
CA GLY A 110 -4.53 -2.67 -20.32
C GLY A 110 -4.86 -1.37 -19.59
N GLY A 111 -3.85 -0.65 -19.08
CA GLY A 111 -4.03 0.64 -18.39
C GLY A 111 -4.43 0.50 -16.92
N ASP A 112 -4.31 -0.71 -16.36
CA ASP A 112 -4.55 -0.96 -14.94
C ASP A 112 -3.33 -0.61 -14.10
N PHE A 113 -3.56 -0.41 -12.81
CA PHE A 113 -2.55 -0.07 -11.82
C PHE A 113 -2.82 -0.82 -10.53
N ILE A 114 -1.77 -1.37 -9.92
CA ILE A 114 -1.84 -1.94 -8.58
C ILE A 114 -1.10 -1.07 -7.58
N THR A 115 -1.74 -0.83 -6.43
CA THR A 115 -1.10 -0.36 -5.22
C THR A 115 -1.10 -1.49 -4.19
N ALA A 116 0.07 -1.75 -3.59
CA ALA A 116 0.22 -2.58 -2.41
C ALA A 116 0.95 -1.77 -1.34
N ALA A 117 0.31 -1.53 -0.19
CA ALA A 117 0.85 -0.71 0.87
C ALA A 117 0.84 -1.44 2.20
N VAL A 118 1.90 -1.28 2.99
CA VAL A 118 1.99 -1.71 4.38
C VAL A 118 2.26 -0.47 5.21
N ILE A 119 1.35 -0.19 6.13
CA ILE A 119 1.35 1.03 6.94
C ILE A 119 1.66 0.66 8.37
N CYS A 120 2.70 1.29 8.92
CA CYS A 120 3.04 1.18 10.32
C CYS A 120 1.98 1.94 11.11
N CYS A 121 1.12 1.25 11.85
CA CYS A 121 0.06 1.92 12.61
C CYS A 121 0.58 2.46 13.95
N SER A 122 1.41 1.68 14.64
CA SER A 122 2.04 2.12 15.89
C SER A 122 3.36 1.38 16.13
N PRO A 123 4.50 2.09 16.24
CA PRO A 123 4.70 3.50 15.90
C PRO A 123 4.62 3.75 14.37
N ASN A 124 4.16 4.94 13.95
CA ASN A 124 4.27 5.44 12.57
C ASN A 124 5.19 6.69 12.58
N ARG A 125 6.23 6.72 11.74
CA ARG A 125 7.15 7.88 11.66
C ARG A 125 6.63 9.08 10.87
N HIS A 126 5.60 8.91 10.05
CA HIS A 126 5.06 9.95 9.17
C HIS A 126 3.86 10.70 9.75
N ALA A 127 3.00 10.03 10.52
CA ALA A 127 1.83 10.65 11.15
C ALA A 127 1.30 9.81 12.33
N PRO A 128 0.91 10.44 13.46
CA PRO A 128 0.36 9.74 14.62
C PRO A 128 -1.15 9.48 14.48
N HIS A 129 -1.59 8.89 13.36
CA HIS A 129 -3.00 8.57 13.13
C HIS A 129 -3.51 7.47 14.09
N PRO A 130 -4.78 7.50 14.52
CA PRO A 130 -5.35 6.45 15.34
C PRO A 130 -5.42 5.12 14.58
N CYS A 131 -5.42 4.01 15.32
CA CYS A 131 -5.54 2.68 14.73
C CYS A 131 -6.97 2.44 14.21
N PRO A 132 -7.18 2.20 12.91
CA PRO A 132 -8.52 1.95 12.36
C PRO A 132 -9.11 0.61 12.77
N ALA A 133 -8.31 -0.31 13.35
CA ALA A 133 -8.80 -1.60 13.85
C ALA A 133 -9.25 -1.55 15.32
N ALA A 134 -8.95 -0.48 16.05
CA ALA A 134 -9.33 -0.28 17.45
C ALA A 134 -10.71 0.40 17.61
N SER A 135 -11.30 0.87 16.51
CA SER A 135 -12.62 1.51 16.41
C SER A 135 -13.67 0.60 15.81
#